data_AF-A0A4Q3R933-F1
#
_entry.id   AF-A0A4Q3R933-F1
#
_cell.length_a   1.000
_cell.length_b   1.000
_cell.length_c   1.000
_cell.angle_alpha   90.00
_cell.angle_beta   90.00
_cell.angle_gamma   90.00
#
_symmetry.space_group_name_H-M   'P 1'
#
loop_
_entity.id
_entity.type
_entity.pdbx_description
1 polymer ?
#
loop_
_entity_poly.entity_id
_entity_poly.type
_entity_poly.pdbx_seq_one_letter_code
_entity_poly.pdbx_strand_id
1 'polypeptide(L)'
;MKKLLTCLAIFFFTATYAQSTAEMEIRKLEDAQREAFQKKDTATLFKLFSPNFVVNAPTNKITTLQELMLLMRQGAVDMENFERITEKVTFNNNIAIAMGNETLHPT
;
A
#
# COMPACT_ATOMS: atom_id res chain seq x y z
N MET A 1 -4.12 -9.55 -43.33
CA MET A 1 -3.19 -10.16 -42.34
C MET A 1 -2.23 -9.14 -41.72
N LYS A 2 -1.52 -8.30 -42.50
CA LYS A 2 -0.60 -7.27 -41.94
C LYS A 2 -1.27 -6.25 -40.99
N LYS A 3 -2.49 -5.78 -41.32
CA LYS A 3 -3.27 -4.84 -40.47
C LYS A 3 -3.72 -5.44 -39.13
N LEU A 4 -3.93 -6.76 -39.06
CA LEU A 4 -4.30 -7.46 -37.83
C LEU A 4 -3.09 -7.59 -36.89
N LEU A 5 -1.90 -7.79 -37.47
CA LEU A 5 -0.64 -7.87 -36.75
C LEU A 5 -0.22 -6.52 -36.13
N THR A 6 -0.59 -5.40 -36.77
CA THR A 6 -0.29 -4.04 -36.27
C THR A 6 -1.18 -3.63 -35.10
N CYS A 7 -2.47 -3.99 -35.10
CA CYS A 7 -3.37 -3.72 -33.98
C CYS A 7 -2.99 -4.50 -32.71
N LEU A 8 -2.50 -5.74 -32.86
CA LEU A 8 -2.08 -6.56 -31.74
C LEU A 8 -0.85 -5.97 -31.04
N ALA A 9 0.12 -5.45 -31.80
CA ALA A 9 1.32 -4.83 -31.24
C ALA A 9 1.03 -3.56 -30.41
N ILE A 10 0.06 -2.73 -30.85
CA ILE A 10 -0.32 -1.51 -30.11
C ILE A 10 -1.00 -1.87 -28.78
N PHE A 11 -1.80 -2.93 -28.74
CA PHE A 11 -2.49 -3.37 -27.53
C PHE A 11 -1.52 -3.85 -26.45
N PHE A 12 -0.50 -4.63 -26.82
CA PHE A 12 0.52 -5.12 -25.87
C PHE A 12 1.37 -4.02 -25.26
N PHE A 13 1.74 -2.98 -26.02
CA PHE A 13 2.53 -1.86 -25.48
C PHE A 13 1.76 -1.08 -24.41
N THR A 14 0.46 -0.81 -24.62
CA THR A 14 -0.35 -0.07 -23.62
C THR A 14 -0.51 -0.82 -22.29
N ALA A 15 -0.60 -2.15 -22.33
CA ALA A 15 -0.75 -2.97 -21.13
C ALA A 15 0.50 -2.92 -20.23
N THR A 16 1.69 -3.02 -20.82
CA THR A 16 2.96 -2.95 -20.06
C THR A 16 3.18 -1.59 -19.41
N TYR A 17 2.90 -0.49 -20.14
CA TYR A 17 3.02 0.85 -19.58
C TYR A 17 2.01 1.10 -18.45
N ALA A 18 0.76 0.67 -18.60
CA ALA A 18 -0.26 0.82 -17.57
C ALA A 18 0.10 0.06 -16.27
N GLN A 19 0.65 -1.15 -16.38
CA GLN A 19 1.14 -1.91 -15.22
C GLN A 19 2.26 -1.15 -14.49
N SER A 20 3.20 -0.57 -15.24
CA SER A 20 4.30 0.23 -14.65
C SER A 20 3.79 1.46 -13.89
N THR A 21 2.74 2.12 -14.39
CA THR A 21 2.15 3.29 -13.73
C THR A 21 1.33 2.91 -12.49
N ALA A 22 0.61 1.79 -12.52
CA ALA A 22 -0.16 1.30 -11.38
C ALA A 22 0.77 0.86 -10.25
N GLU A 23 1.85 0.13 -10.56
CA GLU A 23 2.84 -0.26 -9.56
C GLU A 23 3.48 0.95 -8.88
N MET A 24 3.83 1.98 -9.66
CA MET A 24 4.39 3.22 -9.12
C MET A 24 3.42 3.92 -8.15
N GLU A 25 2.13 3.94 -8.47
CA GLU A 25 1.12 4.51 -7.57
C GLU A 25 0.97 3.69 -6.29
N ILE A 26 1.01 2.35 -6.36
CA ILE A 26 1.01 1.49 -5.16
C ILE A 26 2.21 1.79 -4.26
N ARG A 27 3.41 1.88 -4.82
CA ARG A 27 4.63 2.21 -4.06
C ARG A 27 4.53 3.58 -3.38
N LYS A 28 4.01 4.57 -4.09
CA LYS A 28 3.76 5.91 -3.55
C LYS A 28 2.73 5.92 -2.42
N LEU A 29 1.66 5.11 -2.53
CA LEU A 29 0.66 4.97 -1.48
C LEU A 29 1.24 4.29 -0.23
N GLU A 30 2.07 3.26 -0.40
CA GLU A 30 2.77 2.59 0.70
C GLU A 30 3.75 3.54 1.42
N ASP A 31 4.49 4.37 0.67
CA ASP A 31 5.36 5.40 1.24
C ASP A 31 4.57 6.47 2.00
N ALA A 32 3.46 6.95 1.44
CA ALA A 32 2.57 7.90 2.10
C ALA A 32 1.98 7.32 3.41
N GLN A 33 1.62 6.04 3.40
CA GLN A 33 1.17 5.33 4.60
C GLN A 33 2.29 5.26 5.65
N ARG A 34 3.53 4.90 5.27
CA ARG A 34 4.68 4.87 6.18
C ARG A 34 4.90 6.22 6.83
N GLU A 35 4.96 7.28 6.02
CA GLU A 35 5.16 8.64 6.54
C GLU A 35 4.04 9.08 7.48
N ALA A 36 2.79 8.77 7.14
CA ALA A 36 1.64 9.10 7.97
C ALA A 36 1.70 8.37 9.32
N PHE A 37 2.16 7.11 9.36
CA PHE A 37 2.42 6.43 10.62
C PHE A 37 3.54 7.14 11.41
N GLN A 38 4.72 7.36 10.82
CA GLN A 38 5.83 8.03 11.51
C GLN A 38 5.46 9.41 12.08
N LYS A 39 4.62 10.17 11.36
CA LYS A 39 4.15 11.50 11.75
C LYS A 39 2.92 11.50 12.66
N LYS A 40 2.38 10.34 13.03
CA LYS A 40 1.11 10.20 13.77
C LYS A 40 -0.07 10.91 13.09
N ASP A 41 -0.04 11.02 11.76
CA ASP A 41 -1.05 11.70 10.95
C ASP A 41 -2.27 10.81 10.70
N THR A 42 -3.13 10.75 11.72
CA THR A 42 -4.38 9.98 11.67
C THR A 42 -5.35 10.47 10.59
N ALA A 43 -5.28 11.74 10.17
CA ALA A 43 -6.16 12.26 9.13
C ALA A 43 -5.78 11.71 7.76
N THR A 44 -4.47 11.62 7.47
CA THR A 44 -3.98 10.99 6.24
C THR A 44 -4.24 9.48 6.24
N LEU A 45 -3.95 8.78 7.35
CA LEU A 45 -4.23 7.34 7.46
C LEU A 45 -5.72 7.02 7.24
N PHE A 46 -6.62 7.82 7.81
CA PHE A 46 -8.07 7.64 7.64
C PHE A 46 -8.52 7.81 6.18
N LYS A 47 -7.85 8.66 5.39
CA LYS A 47 -8.14 8.84 3.96
C LYS A 47 -7.55 7.73 3.09
N LEU A 48 -6.38 7.22 3.44
CA LEU A 48 -5.69 6.18 2.67
C LEU A 48 -6.38 4.82 2.82
N PHE A 49 -6.86 4.50 4.02
CA PHE A 49 -7.48 3.21 4.27
C PHE A 49 -8.95 3.14 3.84
N SER A 50 -9.33 1.95 3.37
CA SER A 50 -10.72 1.61 3.08
C SER A 50 -11.59 1.74 4.34
N PRO A 51 -12.85 2.20 4.23
CA PRO A 51 -13.81 2.14 5.34
C PRO A 51 -14.01 0.73 5.92
N ASN A 52 -13.72 -0.31 5.14
CA ASN A 52 -13.80 -1.72 5.54
C ASN A 52 -12.46 -2.31 5.98
N PHE A 53 -11.47 -1.47 6.29
CA PHE A 53 -10.14 -1.91 6.71
C PHE A 53 -10.21 -2.75 7.99
N VAL A 54 -9.51 -3.88 7.96
CA VAL A 54 -9.21 -4.74 9.10
C VAL A 54 -7.77 -5.22 9.01
N VAL A 55 -7.11 -5.33 10.15
CA VAL A 55 -5.73 -5.83 10.23
C VAL A 55 -5.59 -6.84 11.37
N ASN A 56 -4.77 -7.86 11.15
CA ASN A 56 -4.31 -8.73 12.23
C ASN A 56 -3.18 -8.03 12.98
N ALA A 57 -3.49 -7.42 14.12
CA ALA A 57 -2.51 -6.67 14.89
C ALA A 57 -1.60 -7.59 15.71
N PRO A 58 -0.38 -7.14 16.10
CA PRO A 58 0.52 -7.91 16.97
C PRO A 58 -0.08 -8.30 18.32
N THR A 59 -1.17 -7.63 18.72
CA THR A 59 -1.96 -7.95 19.91
C THR A 59 -2.82 -9.22 19.78
N ASN A 60 -2.70 -9.96 18.67
CA ASN A 60 -3.55 -11.11 18.31
C ASN A 60 -5.04 -10.77 18.29
N LYS A 61 -5.36 -9.54 17.87
CA LYS A 61 -6.73 -9.06 17.68
C LYS A 61 -6.90 -8.53 16.27
N ILE A 62 -8.06 -8.83 15.69
CA ILE A 62 -8.50 -8.15 14.47
C ILE A 62 -8.86 -6.72 14.87
N THR A 63 -8.19 -5.74 14.27
CA THR A 63 -8.37 -4.31 14.54
C THR A 63 -9.01 -3.64 13.33
N THR A 64 -10.10 -2.91 13.56
CA THR A 64 -10.81 -2.10 12.56
C THR A 64 -10.14 -0.73 12.36
N LEU A 65 -10.55 0.02 11.33
CA LEU A 65 -10.05 1.38 11.10
C LEU A 65 -10.32 2.30 12.30
N GLN A 66 -11.52 2.27 12.87
CA GLN A 66 -11.90 3.15 13.98
C GLN A 66 -11.07 2.84 15.22
N GLU A 67 -10.84 1.56 15.51
CA GLU A 67 -10.00 1.11 16.62
C GLU A 67 -8.54 1.50 16.41
N LEU A 68 -7.99 1.32 15.19
CA LEU A 68 -6.64 1.79 14.87
C LEU A 68 -6.50 3.29 15.11
N MET A 69 -7.45 4.10 14.65
CA MET A 69 -7.43 5.56 14.84
C MET A 69 -7.52 5.96 16.31
N LEU A 70 -8.21 5.18 17.14
CA LEU A 70 -8.26 5.40 18.59
C LEU A 70 -6.92 5.07 19.24
N LEU A 71 -6.35 3.90 18.93
CA LEU A 71 -5.06 3.46 19.47
C LEU A 71 -3.93 4.44 19.10
N MET A 72 -3.93 4.93 17.86
CA MET A 72 -2.99 5.95 17.37
C MET A 72 -3.09 7.24 18.20
N ARG A 73 -4.31 7.72 18.46
CA ARG A 73 -4.54 8.94 19.27
C ARG A 73 -4.15 8.76 20.73
N GLN A 74 -4.28 7.55 21.26
CA GLN A 74 -3.86 7.19 22.62
C GLN A 74 -2.35 6.98 22.74
N GLY A 75 -1.60 6.97 21.62
CA GLY A 75 -0.18 6.64 21.61
C GLY A 75 0.11 5.17 21.90
N ALA A 76 -0.88 4.29 21.71
CA ALA A 76 -0.80 2.85 21.98
C ALA A 76 -0.35 2.02 20.77
N VAL A 77 -0.08 2.66 19.64
CA VAL A 77 0.57 2.04 18.47
C VAL A 77 2.04 2.44 18.53
N ASP A 78 2.92 1.45 18.61
CA ASP A 78 4.35 1.72 18.57
C ASP A 78 4.72 2.15 17.16
N MET A 79 5.37 3.30 17.07
CA MET A 79 5.63 4.00 15.81
C MET A 79 7.13 4.18 15.63
N GLU A 80 7.89 3.14 15.98
CA GLU A 80 9.33 3.12 15.80
C GLU A 80 9.66 3.53 14.35
N ASN A 81 10.76 4.26 14.20
CA ASN A 81 11.23 4.61 12.87
C ASN A 81 11.53 3.31 12.11
N PHE A 82 10.77 3.07 11.05
CA PHE A 82 10.95 1.91 10.22
C PHE A 82 11.21 2.30 8.78
N GLU A 83 12.08 1.52 8.14
CA GLU A 83 12.27 1.53 6.71
C GLU A 83 11.40 0.44 6.07
N ARG A 84 10.85 0.73 4.90
CA ARG A 84 10.07 -0.23 4.10
C ARG A 84 10.67 -0.32 2.71
N ILE A 85 10.85 -1.54 2.23
CA ILE A 85 11.25 -1.84 0.86
C ILE A 85 10.17 -2.73 0.24
N THR A 86 9.40 -2.19 -0.70
CA THR A 86 8.44 -2.98 -1.48
C THR A 86 9.20 -3.80 -2.52
N GLU A 87 9.26 -5.11 -2.33
CA GLU A 87 10.01 -6.03 -3.18
C GLU A 87 9.21 -6.44 -4.41
N LYS A 88 7.90 -6.60 -4.26
CA LYS A 88 7.03 -7.05 -5.36
C LYS A 88 5.63 -6.48 -5.23
N VAL A 89 5.10 -6.05 -6.36
CA VAL A 89 3.67 -5.75 -6.53
C VAL A 89 3.12 -6.68 -7.61
N THR A 90 1.99 -7.31 -7.32
CA THR A 90 1.23 -8.12 -8.28
C THR A 90 -0.19 -7.62 -8.36
N PHE A 91 -0.80 -7.75 -9.54
CA PHE A 91 -2.15 -7.29 -9.78
C PHE A 91 -3.04 -8.49 -10.11
N ASN A 92 -4.18 -8.58 -9.42
CA ASN A 92 -5.26 -9.49 -9.74
C ASN A 92 -6.54 -8.67 -9.90
N ASN A 93 -6.98 -8.49 -11.15
CA ASN A 93 -8.07 -7.58 -11.51
C ASN A 93 -7.81 -6.16 -10.96
N ASN A 94 -8.68 -5.68 -10.07
CA ASN A 94 -8.61 -4.36 -9.43
C ASN A 94 -7.93 -4.40 -8.05
N ILE A 95 -7.25 -5.49 -7.69
CA ILE A 95 -6.55 -5.65 -6.43
C ILE A 95 -5.05 -5.69 -6.68
N ALA A 96 -4.31 -4.82 -5.99
CA ALA A 96 -2.86 -4.92 -5.89
C ALA A 96 -2.49 -5.70 -4.62
N ILE A 97 -1.57 -6.64 -4.76
CA ILE A 97 -0.97 -7.39 -3.66
C ILE A 97 0.51 -7.01 -3.66
N ALA A 98 0.91 -6.23 -2.68
CA ALA A 98 2.28 -5.81 -2.45
C ALA A 98 2.90 -6.61 -1.30
N MET A 99 4.20 -6.92 -1.43
CA MET A 99 4.99 -7.52 -0.38
C MET A 99 6.38 -6.92 -0.35
N GLY A 100 7.02 -7.01 0.82
CA GLY A 100 8.37 -6.52 0.99
C GLY A 100 8.89 -6.72 2.40
N ASN A 101 9.97 -6.00 2.71
CA ASN A 101 10.61 -6.01 4.01
C ASN A 101 10.35 -4.71 4.76
N GLU A 102 10.08 -4.82 6.06
CA GLU A 102 10.09 -3.70 6.99
C GLU A 102 11.18 -3.94 8.03
N THR A 103 12.04 -2.94 8.22
CA THR A 103 13.10 -2.97 9.23
C THR A 103 12.85 -1.89 10.26
N LEU A 104 12.71 -2.30 11.52
CA LEU A 104 12.57 -1.40 12.67
C LEU A 104 13.95 -0.93 13.11
N HIS A 105 14.08 0.37 13.36
CA HIS A 105 15.27 0.96 13.96
C HIS A 105 14.95 1.32 15.42
N PRO A 106 15.59 0.65 16.40
CA PRO A 106 15.42 1.01 17.80
C PRO A 106 15.76 2.49 18.01
N THR A 107 14.86 3.21 18.68
CA THR A 107 15.11 4.59 19.14
C THR A 107 15.91 4.64 20.43
#